data_AF-A0A971B3W7-F1
#
_entry.id   AF-A0A971B3W7-F1
#
_cell.length_a   1.000
_cell.length_b   1.000
_cell.length_c   1.000
_cell.angle_alpha   90.00
_cell.angle_beta   90.00
_cell.angle_gamma   90.00
#
_symmetry.space_group_name_H-M   'P 1'
#
loop_
_entity.id
_entity.type
_entity.pdbx_description
1 polymer ?
#
loop_
_entity_poly.entity_id
_entity_poly.type
_entity_poly.pdbx_seq_one_letter_code
_entity_poly.pdbx_strand_id
1 'polypeptide(L)'
;MADSHDKTNSASGEPAPRLSAGETAQLVEAIAGLAMSELPLSAGLRATAEEIPHRRLAAAMRHVAADLNRGVPLDAAIDGAGRNVPNYVRGLILAGLRTGRVAHVLEELVAMDRDRVDLRRRITAALAYPTILFVLLLGMFVVASRVVISFAKVYDEFGVELPTITSMVLHTMYWFRYSGLGTMLLGLGIVVPSMVLLLAIPKPAELQRACYRVPVVGPLWRWQSLVDFSRLMYLLLDRQVPMSEALRLTADGLRWSDLAEVSRLCAQEIDQGMGLAESMAKHPEFPASIHPVIASGIKAQQPSEAFRAAAEMYRRRAGVDTVLWEAVLPPILLVLVAFGVSFLLVAMFLPLIKLISALT
;
A
#
# COMPACT_ATOMS: atom_id res chain seq x y z
N MET A 1 -1.43 -22.67 -62.69
CA MET A 1 -1.48 -21.27 -62.22
C MET A 1 -2.20 -21.31 -60.88
N ALA A 2 -1.60 -21.49 -59.69
CA ALA A 2 -0.34 -20.97 -59.12
C ALA A 2 -0.19 -19.47 -59.40
N ASP A 3 0.00 -18.56 -58.45
CA ASP A 3 0.06 -18.55 -56.98
C ASP A 3 0.18 -17.04 -56.60
N SER A 4 0.17 -16.71 -55.31
CA SER A 4 0.60 -15.44 -54.68
C SER A 4 -0.38 -14.24 -54.75
N HIS A 5 -0.68 -13.49 -53.69
CA HIS A 5 0.07 -13.25 -52.46
C HIS A 5 -0.84 -13.23 -51.22
N ASP A 6 -0.67 -14.25 -50.39
CA ASP A 6 -0.86 -14.18 -48.95
C ASP A 6 0.34 -13.45 -48.32
N LYS A 7 0.10 -12.28 -47.71
CA LYS A 7 1.09 -11.62 -46.85
C LYS A 7 0.79 -11.99 -45.41
N THR A 8 1.35 -13.13 -45.03
CA THR A 8 1.67 -13.48 -43.65
C THR A 8 2.51 -12.37 -43.02
N ASN A 9 1.87 -11.54 -42.19
CA ASN A 9 2.59 -10.64 -41.30
C ASN A 9 3.20 -11.47 -40.16
N SER A 10 4.40 -11.96 -40.43
CA SER A 10 5.39 -12.41 -39.45
C SER A 10 5.61 -11.32 -38.40
N ALA A 11 4.95 -11.44 -37.24
CA ALA A 11 5.34 -10.72 -36.03
C ALA A 11 6.48 -11.47 -35.34
N SER A 12 7.68 -11.27 -35.90
CA SER A 12 8.97 -11.68 -35.35
C SER A 12 9.28 -10.96 -34.03
N GLY A 13 9.56 -11.72 -32.97
CA GLY A 13 10.74 -11.52 -32.12
C GLY A 13 10.95 -10.21 -31.34
N GLU A 14 9.97 -9.33 -31.17
CA GLU A 14 10.14 -8.18 -30.28
C GLU A 14 10.22 -8.64 -28.82
N PRO A 15 11.30 -8.28 -28.08
CA PRO A 15 11.39 -8.60 -26.66
C PRO A 15 10.24 -7.93 -25.91
N ALA A 16 9.55 -8.70 -25.07
CA ALA A 16 8.38 -8.22 -24.36
C ALA A 16 8.68 -6.92 -23.58
N PRO A 17 7.82 -5.90 -23.70
CA PRO A 17 8.02 -4.64 -23.00
C PRO A 17 7.97 -4.89 -21.48
N ARG A 18 8.93 -4.32 -20.74
CA ARG A 18 8.91 -4.37 -19.27
C ARG A 18 7.59 -3.79 -18.77
N LEU A 19 6.80 -4.53 -17.99
CA LEU A 19 5.55 -4.02 -17.44
C LEU A 19 5.76 -3.30 -16.11
N SER A 20 4.96 -2.26 -15.86
CA SER A 20 4.75 -1.67 -14.53
C SER A 20 4.04 -2.67 -13.61
N ALA A 21 4.20 -2.52 -12.29
CA ALA A 21 3.49 -3.36 -11.32
C ALA A 21 1.96 -3.30 -11.49
N GLY A 22 1.41 -2.13 -11.83
CA GLY A 22 -0.03 -1.96 -12.10
C GLY A 22 -0.48 -2.62 -13.41
N GLU A 23 0.33 -2.50 -14.47
CA GLU A 23 0.05 -3.17 -15.76
C GLU A 23 0.13 -4.69 -15.61
N THR A 24 1.05 -5.18 -14.78
CA THR A 24 1.20 -6.62 -14.50
C THR A 24 0.02 -7.17 -13.72
N ALA A 25 -0.52 -6.40 -12.76
CA ALA A 25 -1.74 -6.77 -12.06
C ALA A 25 -2.94 -6.85 -13.02
N GLN A 26 -3.08 -5.88 -13.94
CA GLN A 26 -4.15 -5.89 -14.95
C GLN A 26 -4.02 -7.07 -15.94
N LEU A 27 -2.79 -7.44 -16.34
CA LEU A 27 -2.55 -8.64 -17.16
C LEU A 27 -3.07 -9.90 -16.45
N VAL A 28 -2.77 -10.02 -15.16
CA VAL A 28 -3.14 -11.17 -14.34
C VAL A 28 -4.63 -11.21 -14.07
N GLU A 29 -5.26 -10.05 -13.85
CA GLU A 29 -6.73 -9.93 -13.71
C GLU A 29 -7.45 -10.24 -15.02
N ALA A 30 -6.89 -9.91 -16.18
CA ALA A 30 -7.45 -10.34 -17.45
C ALA A 30 -7.32 -11.85 -17.65
N ILE A 31 -6.16 -12.44 -17.34
CA ILE A 31 -5.96 -13.90 -17.38
C ILE A 31 -6.95 -14.59 -16.43
N ALA A 32 -7.17 -14.03 -15.23
CA ALA A 32 -8.20 -14.45 -14.27
C ALA A 32 -9.60 -14.45 -14.88
N GLY A 33 -10.03 -13.29 -15.39
CA GLY A 33 -11.34 -13.07 -15.98
C GLY A 33 -11.63 -14.05 -17.11
N LEU A 34 -10.65 -14.23 -18.00
CA LEU A 34 -10.78 -15.07 -19.18
C LEU A 34 -10.73 -16.56 -18.87
N ALA A 35 -9.93 -16.99 -17.88
CA ALA A 35 -9.92 -18.37 -17.42
C ALA A 35 -11.29 -18.83 -16.87
N MET A 36 -12.16 -17.89 -16.44
CA MET A 36 -13.53 -18.17 -16.01
C MET A 36 -14.53 -18.27 -17.15
N SER A 37 -14.22 -17.73 -18.33
CA SER A 37 -15.20 -17.58 -19.42
C SER A 37 -15.43 -18.84 -20.26
N GLU A 38 -14.79 -19.98 -19.92
CA GLU A 38 -14.69 -21.20 -20.74
C GLU A 38 -14.14 -20.99 -22.17
N LEU A 39 -13.78 -19.75 -22.52
CA LEU A 39 -13.19 -19.40 -23.80
C LEU A 39 -11.69 -19.76 -23.80
N PRO A 40 -11.13 -20.10 -24.97
CA PRO A 40 -9.69 -20.26 -25.11
C PRO A 40 -8.95 -19.01 -24.63
N LEU A 41 -8.08 -19.18 -23.63
CA LEU A 41 -7.38 -18.08 -22.95
C LEU A 41 -6.60 -17.19 -23.94
N SER A 42 -6.05 -17.77 -24.99
CA SER A 42 -5.35 -17.07 -26.06
C SER A 42 -6.27 -16.17 -26.90
N ALA A 43 -7.50 -16.60 -27.18
CA ALA A 43 -8.48 -15.80 -27.90
C ALA A 43 -8.99 -14.64 -27.05
N GLY A 44 -9.30 -14.92 -25.77
CA GLY A 44 -9.68 -13.91 -24.80
C GLY A 44 -8.64 -12.81 -24.65
N LEU A 45 -7.36 -13.19 -24.45
CA LEU A 45 -6.28 -12.23 -24.25
C LEU A 45 -6.03 -11.34 -25.49
N ARG A 46 -6.24 -11.88 -26.70
CA ARG A 46 -6.17 -11.06 -27.93
C ARG A 46 -7.30 -10.04 -27.97
N ALA A 47 -8.53 -10.44 -27.63
CA ALA A 47 -9.67 -9.52 -27.61
C ALA A 47 -9.48 -8.40 -26.57
N THR A 48 -9.09 -8.74 -25.34
CA THR A 48 -8.83 -7.74 -24.29
C THR A 48 -7.67 -6.80 -24.66
N ALA A 49 -6.67 -7.29 -25.40
CA ALA A 49 -5.56 -6.46 -25.87
C ALA A 49 -5.97 -5.40 -26.90
N GLU A 50 -7.09 -5.58 -27.60
CA GLU A 50 -7.60 -4.58 -28.57
C GLU A 50 -8.37 -3.45 -27.89
N GLU A 51 -9.00 -3.73 -26.73
CA GLU A 51 -9.78 -2.75 -25.98
C GLU A 51 -8.93 -1.92 -25.00
N ILE A 52 -7.74 -2.40 -24.64
CA ILE A 52 -6.88 -1.72 -23.66
C ILE A 52 -6.12 -0.54 -24.29
N PRO A 53 -6.22 0.67 -23.72
CA PRO A 53 -5.54 1.86 -24.24
C PRO A 53 -4.01 1.84 -24.01
N HIS A 54 -3.53 1.08 -23.02
CA HIS A 54 -2.11 0.99 -22.69
C HIS A 54 -1.35 0.07 -23.66
N ARG A 55 -0.57 0.66 -24.57
CA ARG A 55 0.23 -0.06 -25.59
C ARG A 55 1.14 -1.16 -25.05
N ARG A 56 1.78 -0.97 -23.89
CA ARG A 56 2.69 -1.97 -23.28
C ARG A 56 1.93 -3.20 -22.79
N LEU A 57 0.81 -2.98 -22.11
CA LEU A 57 -0.06 -4.04 -21.61
C LEU A 57 -0.69 -4.84 -22.77
N ALA A 58 -1.20 -4.15 -23.78
CA ALA A 58 -1.73 -4.78 -24.99
C ALA A 58 -0.69 -5.64 -25.71
N ALA A 59 0.56 -5.19 -25.80
CA ALA A 59 1.65 -5.96 -26.39
C ALA A 59 1.99 -7.21 -25.56
N ALA A 60 2.03 -7.09 -24.23
CA ALA A 60 2.26 -8.24 -23.35
C ALA A 60 1.12 -9.28 -23.44
N MET A 61 -0.14 -8.85 -23.44
CA MET A 61 -1.29 -9.74 -23.64
C MET A 61 -1.24 -10.49 -24.98
N ARG A 62 -0.87 -9.80 -26.06
CA ARG A 62 -0.66 -10.42 -27.38
C ARG A 62 0.49 -11.43 -27.37
N HIS A 63 1.56 -11.15 -26.63
CA HIS A 63 2.69 -12.07 -26.50
C HIS A 63 2.30 -13.35 -25.75
N VAL A 64 1.65 -13.22 -24.58
CA VAL A 64 1.13 -14.37 -23.81
C VAL A 64 0.16 -15.19 -24.66
N ALA A 65 -0.76 -14.54 -25.39
CA ALA A 65 -1.69 -15.24 -26.26
C ALA A 65 -1.00 -16.03 -27.38
N ALA A 66 0.07 -15.47 -27.97
CA ALA A 66 0.86 -16.14 -28.99
C ALA A 66 1.63 -17.34 -28.43
N ASP A 67 2.22 -17.22 -27.24
CA ASP A 67 2.90 -18.31 -26.54
C ASP A 67 1.96 -19.46 -26.22
N LEU A 68 0.77 -19.16 -25.67
CA LEU A 68 -0.25 -20.16 -25.39
C LEU A 68 -0.71 -20.89 -26.65
N ASN A 69 -0.91 -20.17 -27.77
CA ASN A 69 -1.25 -20.79 -29.05
C ASN A 69 -0.13 -21.69 -29.60
N ARG A 70 1.13 -21.45 -29.21
CA ARG A 70 2.27 -22.30 -29.55
C ARG A 70 2.41 -23.52 -28.63
N GLY A 71 1.54 -23.67 -27.63
CA GLY A 71 1.60 -24.75 -26.64
C GLY A 71 2.61 -24.50 -25.52
N VAL A 72 3.13 -23.27 -25.37
CA VAL A 72 3.96 -22.90 -24.23
C VAL A 72 3.07 -22.89 -22.97
N PRO A 73 3.49 -23.51 -21.86
CA PRO A 73 2.70 -23.52 -20.65
C PRO A 73 2.58 -22.09 -20.07
N LEU A 74 1.47 -21.81 -19.40
CA LEU A 74 1.07 -20.46 -18.99
C LEU A 74 2.11 -19.79 -18.06
N ASP A 75 2.75 -20.56 -17.20
CA ASP A 75 3.82 -20.08 -16.31
C ASP A 75 5.03 -19.55 -17.11
N ALA A 76 5.47 -20.28 -18.13
CA ALA A 76 6.57 -19.85 -19.00
C ALA A 76 6.17 -18.68 -19.93
N ALA A 77 4.93 -18.65 -20.41
CA ALA A 77 4.40 -17.56 -21.23
C ALA A 77 4.32 -16.23 -20.44
N ILE A 78 3.89 -16.29 -19.18
CA ILE A 78 3.85 -15.14 -18.27
C ILE A 78 5.27 -14.62 -17.97
N ASP A 79 6.25 -15.54 -17.82
CA ASP A 79 7.66 -15.19 -17.63
C ASP A 79 8.28 -14.50 -18.84
N GLY A 80 7.94 -14.96 -20.05
CA GLY A 80 8.36 -14.35 -21.30
C GLY A 80 7.76 -12.97 -21.52
N ALA A 81 6.50 -12.76 -21.10
CA ALA A 81 5.76 -11.52 -21.33
C ALA A 81 6.06 -10.38 -20.34
N GLY A 82 6.70 -10.66 -19.20
CA GLY A 82 6.99 -9.62 -18.21
C GLY A 82 8.00 -10.01 -17.14
N ARG A 83 9.22 -9.46 -17.23
CA ARG A 83 10.30 -9.59 -16.22
C ARG A 83 9.96 -9.12 -14.78
N ASN A 84 8.73 -8.64 -14.53
CA ASN A 84 8.30 -8.06 -13.25
C ASN A 84 7.01 -8.70 -12.68
N VAL A 85 6.57 -9.86 -13.18
CA VAL A 85 5.44 -10.57 -12.56
C VAL A 85 5.82 -10.90 -11.12
N PRO A 86 5.09 -10.38 -10.12
CA PRO A 86 5.44 -10.61 -8.74
C PRO A 86 5.46 -12.12 -8.45
N ASN A 87 6.46 -12.59 -7.71
CA ASN A 87 6.62 -14.01 -7.36
C ASN A 87 5.35 -14.61 -6.75
N TYR A 88 4.54 -13.77 -6.10
CA TYR A 88 3.31 -14.22 -5.48
C TYR A 88 2.20 -14.62 -6.44
N VAL A 89 2.09 -13.87 -7.53
CA VAL A 89 1.14 -14.18 -8.60
C VAL A 89 1.55 -15.48 -9.28
N ARG A 90 2.86 -15.65 -9.51
CA ARG A 90 3.43 -16.87 -10.08
C ARG A 90 3.12 -18.08 -9.20
N GLY A 91 3.40 -18.01 -7.90
CA GLY A 91 3.12 -19.10 -6.95
C GLY A 91 1.64 -19.48 -6.93
N LEU A 92 0.74 -18.49 -7.01
CA LEU A 92 -0.70 -18.73 -7.08
C LEU A 92 -1.17 -19.33 -8.40
N ILE A 93 -0.68 -18.84 -9.53
CA ILE A 93 -1.01 -19.42 -10.84
C ILE A 93 -0.51 -20.86 -10.93
N LEU A 94 0.72 -21.13 -10.46
CA LEU A 94 1.26 -22.49 -10.38
C LEU A 94 0.42 -23.40 -9.47
N ALA A 95 0.00 -22.91 -8.31
CA ALA A 95 -0.90 -23.65 -7.43
C ALA A 95 -2.27 -23.93 -8.08
N GLY A 96 -2.84 -22.93 -8.77
CA GLY A 96 -4.09 -23.06 -9.50
C GLY A 96 -4.01 -24.06 -10.65
N LEU A 97 -2.88 -24.07 -11.38
CA LEU A 97 -2.60 -25.01 -12.46
C LEU A 97 -2.45 -26.44 -11.93
N ARG A 98 -1.70 -26.64 -10.84
CA ARG A 98 -1.51 -27.95 -10.20
C ARG A 98 -2.81 -28.53 -9.62
N THR A 99 -3.70 -27.67 -9.13
CA THR A 99 -4.98 -28.07 -8.53
C THR A 99 -6.13 -28.12 -9.54
N GLY A 100 -5.88 -27.79 -10.81
CA GLY A 100 -6.89 -27.79 -11.88
C GLY A 100 -8.01 -26.76 -11.69
N ARG A 101 -7.85 -25.78 -10.79
CA ARG A 101 -8.86 -24.79 -10.42
C ARG A 101 -8.30 -23.37 -10.43
N VAL A 102 -7.60 -23.06 -11.51
CA VAL A 102 -6.99 -21.77 -11.83
C VAL A 102 -7.98 -20.61 -11.63
N ALA A 103 -9.24 -20.78 -12.06
CA ALA A 103 -10.32 -19.80 -11.92
C ALA A 103 -10.55 -19.35 -10.46
N HIS A 104 -10.72 -20.27 -9.52
CA HIS A 104 -10.99 -19.95 -8.10
C HIS A 104 -9.77 -19.31 -7.42
N VAL A 105 -8.55 -19.74 -7.76
CA VAL A 105 -7.34 -19.14 -7.21
C VAL A 105 -7.15 -17.71 -7.72
N LEU A 106 -7.49 -17.49 -8.98
CA LEU A 106 -7.47 -16.18 -9.61
C LEU A 106 -8.57 -15.25 -9.08
N GLU A 107 -9.77 -15.75 -8.77
CA GLU A 107 -10.83 -14.98 -8.09
C GLU A 107 -10.36 -14.47 -6.74
N GLU A 108 -9.76 -15.34 -5.93
CA GLU A 108 -9.24 -14.94 -4.62
C GLU A 108 -8.06 -13.97 -4.77
N LEU A 109 -7.21 -14.13 -5.78
CA LEU A 109 -6.14 -13.17 -6.09
C LEU A 109 -6.69 -11.79 -6.46
N VAL A 110 -7.77 -11.73 -7.25
CA VAL A 110 -8.45 -10.48 -7.58
C VAL A 110 -9.09 -9.86 -6.33
N ALA A 111 -9.72 -10.66 -5.46
CA ALA A 111 -10.25 -10.18 -4.19
C ALA A 111 -9.14 -9.61 -3.28
N MET A 112 -7.99 -10.30 -3.20
CA MET A 112 -6.82 -9.81 -2.47
C MET A 112 -6.27 -8.50 -3.05
N ASP A 113 -6.23 -8.34 -4.37
CA ASP A 113 -5.76 -7.09 -4.98
C ASP A 113 -6.73 -5.93 -4.77
N ARG A 114 -8.05 -6.19 -4.86
CA ARG A 114 -9.09 -5.20 -4.51
C ARG A 114 -8.98 -4.74 -3.06
N ASP A 115 -8.85 -5.67 -2.12
CA ASP A 115 -8.67 -5.35 -0.69
C ASP A 115 -7.42 -4.47 -0.48
N ARG A 116 -6.34 -4.73 -1.22
CA ARG A 116 -5.10 -3.92 -1.16
C ARG A 116 -5.27 -2.54 -1.77
N VAL A 117 -5.94 -2.42 -2.91
CA VAL A 117 -6.22 -1.13 -3.54
C VAL A 117 -7.08 -0.28 -2.62
N ASP A 118 -8.10 -0.88 -2.00
CA ASP A 118 -8.96 -0.20 -1.04
C ASP A 118 -8.21 0.19 0.23
N LEU A 119 -7.39 -0.71 0.79
CA LEU A 119 -6.53 -0.38 1.94
C LEU A 119 -5.60 0.78 1.59
N ARG A 120 -4.97 0.74 0.41
CA ARG A 120 -4.07 1.80 -0.04
C ARG A 120 -4.81 3.12 -0.21
N ARG A 121 -6.00 3.11 -0.82
CA ARG A 121 -6.87 4.28 -0.97
C ARG A 121 -7.22 4.86 0.40
N ARG A 122 -7.64 4.02 1.35
CA ARG A 122 -7.93 4.43 2.73
C ARG A 122 -6.70 5.02 3.42
N ILE A 123 -5.53 4.39 3.33
CA ILE A 123 -4.28 4.92 3.88
C ILE A 123 -3.93 6.27 3.24
N THR A 124 -4.00 6.39 1.91
CA THR A 124 -3.73 7.67 1.24
C THR A 124 -4.74 8.74 1.62
N ALA A 125 -6.02 8.41 1.78
CA ALA A 125 -7.04 9.35 2.23
C ALA A 125 -6.80 9.78 3.69
N ALA A 126 -6.49 8.83 4.58
CA ALA A 126 -6.17 9.08 5.98
C ALA A 126 -4.91 9.95 6.15
N LEU A 127 -3.93 9.82 5.25
CA LEU A 127 -2.68 10.60 5.28
C LEU A 127 -2.76 11.94 4.52
N ALA A 128 -3.62 12.05 3.51
CA ALA A 128 -3.85 13.31 2.79
C ALA A 128 -4.31 14.41 3.75
N TYR A 129 -5.12 14.04 4.74
CA TYR A 129 -5.69 14.97 5.68
C TYR A 129 -4.67 15.63 6.63
N PRO A 130 -3.83 14.90 7.40
CA PRO A 130 -2.74 15.49 8.18
C PRO A 130 -1.81 16.38 7.35
N THR A 131 -1.61 16.03 6.08
CA THR A 131 -0.80 16.82 5.16
C THR A 131 -1.42 18.19 4.88
N ILE A 132 -2.72 18.24 4.59
CA ILE A 132 -3.45 19.51 4.38
C ILE A 132 -3.42 20.37 5.66
N LEU A 133 -3.68 19.75 6.82
CA LEU A 133 -3.64 20.44 8.11
C LEU A 133 -2.27 21.05 8.38
N PHE A 134 -1.21 20.29 8.14
CA PHE A 134 0.16 20.76 8.33
C PHE A 134 0.47 21.95 7.41
N VAL A 135 0.11 21.87 6.12
CA VAL A 135 0.31 22.95 5.15
C VAL A 135 -0.46 24.21 5.56
N LEU A 136 -1.71 24.08 6.02
CA LEU A 136 -2.54 25.19 6.45
C LEU A 136 -1.98 25.87 7.71
N LEU A 137 -1.60 25.09 8.73
CA LEU A 137 -0.99 25.62 9.95
C LEU A 137 0.35 26.31 9.67
N LEU A 138 1.18 25.72 8.81
CA LEU A 138 2.44 26.32 8.40
C LEU A 138 2.18 27.64 7.67
N GLY A 139 1.22 27.68 6.74
CA GLY A 139 0.82 28.90 6.05
C GLY A 139 0.34 29.98 7.01
N MET A 140 -0.53 29.62 7.95
CA MET A 140 -1.05 30.53 8.97
C MET A 140 0.07 31.07 9.88
N PHE A 141 1.00 30.21 10.30
CA PHE A 141 2.18 30.61 11.07
C PHE A 141 3.05 31.61 10.29
N VAL A 142 3.29 31.36 9.00
CA VAL A 142 4.06 32.28 8.14
C VAL A 142 3.35 33.63 8.00
N VAL A 143 2.04 33.66 7.76
CA VAL A 143 1.28 34.91 7.67
C VAL A 143 1.30 35.66 9.00
N ALA A 144 1.02 34.97 10.12
CA ALA A 144 1.07 35.56 11.45
C ALA A 144 2.46 36.15 11.76
N SER A 145 3.54 35.46 11.35
CA SER A 145 4.91 35.95 11.54
C SER A 145 5.20 37.26 10.80
N ARG A 146 4.77 37.36 9.54
CA ARG A 146 4.93 38.57 8.73
C ARG A 146 4.18 39.73 9.36
N VAL A 147 2.95 39.49 9.81
CA VAL A 147 2.11 40.51 10.42
C VAL A 147 2.71 41.02 11.74
N VAL A 148 3.10 40.11 12.63
CA VAL A 148 3.67 40.48 13.94
C VAL A 148 4.97 41.28 13.77
N ILE A 149 5.84 40.91 12.83
CA ILE A 149 7.07 41.67 12.54
C ILE A 149 6.74 43.09 12.04
N SER A 150 5.75 43.24 11.16
CA SER A 150 5.34 44.55 10.66
C SER A 150 4.82 45.45 11.80
N PHE A 151 3.99 44.92 12.69
CA PHE A 151 3.51 45.68 13.84
C PHE A 151 4.62 46.00 14.85
N ALA A 152 5.58 45.10 15.06
CA ALA A 152 6.69 45.37 15.96
C ALA A 152 7.53 46.58 15.51
N LYS A 153 7.75 46.75 14.21
CA LYS A 153 8.44 47.93 13.65
C LYS A 153 7.66 49.22 13.92
N VAL A 154 6.34 49.17 13.75
CA VAL A 154 5.45 50.31 14.02
C VAL A 154 5.51 50.70 15.49
N TYR A 155 5.43 49.73 16.42
CA TYR A 155 5.55 50.00 17.86
C TYR A 155 6.91 50.60 18.26
N ASP A 156 8.00 50.14 17.63
CA ASP A 156 9.35 50.66 17.83
C ASP A 156 9.47 52.13 17.35
N GLU A 157 8.87 52.46 16.20
CA GLU A 157 8.80 53.84 15.68
C GLU A 157 7.99 54.79 16.58
N PHE A 158 6.93 54.29 17.23
CA PHE A 158 6.12 55.07 18.16
C PHE A 158 6.63 55.04 19.61
N GLY A 159 7.69 54.28 19.91
CA GLY A 159 8.26 54.15 21.27
C GLY A 159 7.29 53.53 22.29
N VAL A 160 6.32 52.75 21.83
CA VAL A 160 5.29 52.13 22.68
C VAL A 160 5.68 50.68 22.98
N GLU A 161 5.49 50.25 24.23
CA GLU A 161 5.73 48.85 24.61
C GLU A 161 4.77 47.89 23.87
N LEU A 162 5.32 46.81 23.32
CA LEU A 162 4.53 45.78 22.65
C LEU A 162 3.59 45.07 23.64
N PRO A 163 2.35 44.74 23.23
CA PRO A 163 1.48 43.88 24.02
C PRO A 163 2.13 42.52 24.34
N THR A 164 1.87 42.00 25.54
CA THR A 164 2.44 40.74 26.05
C THR A 164 2.22 39.55 25.11
N ILE A 165 1.05 39.46 24.45
CA ILE A 165 0.74 38.42 23.47
C ILE A 165 1.66 38.52 22.24
N THR A 166 1.88 39.74 21.73
CA THR A 166 2.74 40.00 20.56
C THR A 166 4.22 39.73 20.87
N SER A 167 4.68 40.11 22.06
CA SER A 167 6.04 39.82 22.55
C SER A 167 6.30 38.33 22.69
N MET A 168 5.34 37.56 23.21
CA MET A 168 5.46 36.10 23.36
C MET A 168 5.55 35.39 22.01
N VAL A 169 4.81 35.86 21.00
CA VAL A 169 4.91 35.35 19.62
C VAL A 169 6.27 35.65 19.02
N LEU A 170 6.79 36.87 19.20
CA LEU A 170 8.13 37.26 18.75
C LEU A 170 9.23 36.42 19.38
N HIS A 171 9.16 36.17 20.69
CA HIS A 171 10.09 35.28 21.40
C HIS A 171 10.03 33.86 20.86
N THR A 172 8.83 33.32 20.63
CA THR A 172 8.64 32.00 20.04
C THR A 172 9.22 31.93 18.64
N MET A 173 9.09 32.98 17.84
CA MET A 173 9.64 33.06 16.48
C MET A 173 11.17 33.18 16.45
N TYR A 174 11.76 33.98 17.34
CA TYR A 174 13.22 34.04 17.49
C TYR A 174 13.78 32.68 17.94
N TRP A 175 13.12 32.03 18.90
CA TRP A 175 13.48 30.69 19.34
C TRP A 175 13.34 29.66 18.20
N PHE A 176 12.29 29.74 17.38
CA PHE A 176 12.12 28.89 16.19
C PHE A 176 13.21 29.08 15.15
N ARG A 177 13.64 30.33 14.92
CA ARG A 177 14.67 30.67 13.93
C ARG A 177 16.07 30.25 14.37
N TYR A 178 16.37 30.29 15.67
CA TYR A 178 17.72 30.06 16.20
C TYR A 178 17.97 28.65 16.75
N SER A 179 16.93 27.89 17.13
CA SER A 179 17.07 26.56 17.75
C SER A 179 17.32 25.40 16.78
N GLY A 180 17.27 25.62 15.46
CA GLY A 180 17.29 24.52 14.47
C GLY A 180 16.01 23.67 14.45
N LEU A 181 15.09 23.89 15.40
CA LEU A 181 13.78 23.24 15.48
C LEU A 181 12.85 23.70 14.34
N GLY A 182 13.01 24.93 13.85
CA GLY A 182 12.32 25.43 12.66
C GLY A 182 12.68 24.63 11.40
N THR A 183 13.95 24.30 11.19
CA THR A 183 14.39 23.40 10.11
C THR A 183 13.92 21.97 10.30
N MET A 184 13.80 21.48 11.55
CA MET A 184 13.26 20.16 11.86
C MET A 184 11.75 20.06 11.59
N LEU A 185 10.96 21.06 11.98
CA LEU A 185 9.52 21.12 11.69
C LEU A 185 9.22 21.40 10.23
N LEU A 186 10.00 22.26 9.56
CA LEU A 186 9.89 22.46 8.11
C LEU A 186 10.29 21.18 7.35
N GLY A 187 11.31 20.48 7.84
CA GLY A 187 11.71 19.15 7.38
C GLY A 187 10.58 18.14 7.55
N LEU A 188 9.96 18.07 8.74
CA LEU A 188 8.79 17.23 9.00
C LEU A 188 7.61 17.59 8.08
N GLY A 189 7.46 18.88 7.79
CA GLY A 189 6.47 19.44 6.89
C GLY A 189 6.64 19.13 5.41
N ILE A 190 7.84 18.72 5.00
CA ILE A 190 8.14 18.22 3.66
C ILE A 190 8.11 16.69 3.68
N VAL A 191 8.66 16.09 4.74
CA VAL A 191 8.78 14.63 4.91
C VAL A 191 7.41 13.97 4.98
N VAL A 192 6.46 14.49 5.77
CA VAL A 192 5.10 13.92 5.87
C VAL A 192 4.38 13.91 4.52
N PRO A 193 4.18 15.04 3.79
CA PRO A 193 3.60 15.04 2.45
C PRO A 193 4.38 14.17 1.46
N SER A 194 5.71 14.20 1.50
CA SER A 194 6.52 13.38 0.61
C SER A 194 6.31 11.89 0.91
N MET A 195 6.10 11.50 2.17
CA MET A 195 5.85 10.13 2.58
C MET A 195 4.46 9.67 2.12
N VAL A 196 3.44 10.55 2.19
CA VAL A 196 2.11 10.30 1.60
C VAL A 196 2.22 10.09 0.09
N LEU A 197 2.96 10.96 -0.60
CA LEU A 197 3.19 10.86 -2.04
C LEU A 197 3.98 9.59 -2.40
N LEU A 198 4.97 9.23 -1.57
CA LEU A 198 5.76 8.01 -1.70
C LEU A 198 4.89 6.74 -1.55
N LEU A 199 3.89 6.76 -0.66
CA LEU A 199 2.92 5.67 -0.45
C LEU A 199 1.86 5.62 -1.57
N ALA A 200 1.50 6.78 -2.15
CA ALA A 200 0.57 6.92 -3.26
C ALA A 200 1.13 6.44 -4.62
N ILE A 201 2.46 6.31 -4.76
CA ILE A 201 3.11 5.83 -6.00
C ILE A 201 3.47 4.34 -5.87
N PRO A 202 3.09 3.46 -6.83
CA PRO A 202 3.51 2.06 -6.80
C PRO A 202 5.03 1.99 -7.05
N LYS A 203 5.80 1.46 -6.10
CA LYS A 203 7.26 1.48 -6.12
C LYS A 203 7.90 0.09 -6.22
N PRO A 204 9.15 0.01 -6.71
CA PRO A 204 9.95 -1.22 -6.68
C PRO A 204 10.15 -1.72 -5.25
N ALA A 205 10.34 -3.04 -5.10
CA ALA A 205 10.37 -3.76 -3.83
C ALA A 205 11.35 -3.20 -2.78
N GLU A 206 12.44 -2.57 -3.21
CA GLU A 206 13.45 -1.98 -2.32
C GLU A 206 12.94 -0.74 -1.58
N LEU A 207 12.08 0.09 -2.20
CA LEU A 207 11.46 1.24 -1.51
C LEU A 207 10.28 0.84 -0.62
N GLN A 208 9.70 -0.35 -0.85
CA GLN A 208 8.68 -0.89 0.05
C GLN A 208 9.29 -1.20 1.43
N ARG A 209 10.52 -1.74 1.49
CA ARG A 209 11.26 -2.02 2.75
C ARG A 209 11.34 -0.79 3.67
N ALA A 210 11.54 0.40 3.11
CA ALA A 210 11.56 1.65 3.87
C ALA A 210 10.18 2.05 4.40
N CYS A 211 9.11 1.79 3.65
CA CYS A 211 7.73 2.08 4.07
C CYS A 211 7.28 1.21 5.27
N TYR A 212 7.77 -0.03 5.39
CA TYR A 212 7.45 -0.90 6.53
C TYR A 212 8.05 -0.43 7.87
N ARG A 213 9.03 0.47 7.85
CA ARG A 213 9.63 1.07 9.07
C ARG A 213 8.89 2.30 9.57
N VAL A 214 7.90 2.79 8.83
CA VAL A 214 7.09 3.93 9.26
C VAL A 214 6.16 3.47 10.39
N PRO A 215 6.22 4.06 11.60
CA PRO A 215 5.52 3.53 12.78
C PRO A 215 3.99 3.50 12.64
N VAL A 216 3.41 4.36 11.80
CA VAL A 216 1.96 4.40 11.56
C VAL A 216 1.53 3.42 10.46
N VAL A 217 2.35 3.26 9.42
CA VAL A 217 1.98 2.47 8.23
C VAL A 217 2.45 1.02 8.33
N GLY A 218 3.59 0.78 9.00
CA GLY A 218 4.18 -0.54 9.19
C GLY A 218 3.24 -1.57 9.82
N PRO A 219 2.52 -1.27 10.92
CA PRO A 219 1.57 -2.20 11.53
C PRO A 219 0.44 -2.62 10.58
N LEU A 220 -0.14 -1.67 9.85
CA LEU A 220 -1.20 -1.95 8.86
C LEU A 220 -0.73 -2.92 7.78
N TRP A 221 0.47 -2.70 7.24
CA TRP A 221 1.04 -3.58 6.23
C TRP A 221 1.42 -4.96 6.76
N ARG A 222 1.85 -5.06 8.02
CA ARG A 222 2.09 -6.35 8.69
C ARG A 222 0.78 -7.13 8.83
N TRP A 223 -0.28 -6.49 9.32
CA TRP A 223 -1.61 -7.12 9.41
C TRP A 223 -2.12 -7.57 8.04
N GLN A 224 -2.00 -6.72 7.01
CA GLN A 224 -2.39 -7.11 5.65
C GLN A 224 -1.56 -8.30 5.12
N SER A 225 -0.26 -8.33 5.40
CA SER A 225 0.60 -9.45 4.97
C SER A 225 0.22 -10.76 5.67
N LEU A 226 -0.21 -10.70 6.93
CA LEU A 226 -0.73 -11.85 7.67
C LEU A 226 -2.10 -12.31 7.13
N VAL A 227 -2.98 -11.38 6.75
CA VAL A 227 -4.24 -11.70 6.04
C VAL A 227 -3.92 -12.46 4.76
N ASP A 228 -3.00 -11.93 3.95
CA ASP A 228 -2.61 -12.54 2.68
C ASP A 228 -2.02 -13.94 2.91
N PHE A 229 -1.08 -14.10 3.85
CA PHE A 229 -0.53 -15.40 4.24
C PHE A 229 -1.61 -16.41 4.63
N SER A 230 -2.54 -16.01 5.52
CA SER A 230 -3.59 -16.91 5.99
C SER A 230 -4.58 -17.30 4.88
N ARG A 231 -4.93 -16.38 3.96
CA ARG A 231 -5.81 -16.69 2.82
C ARG A 231 -5.14 -17.67 1.86
N LEU A 232 -3.86 -17.46 1.54
CA LEU A 232 -3.10 -18.35 0.67
C LEU A 232 -2.98 -19.75 1.26
N MET A 233 -2.64 -19.85 2.55
CA MET A 233 -2.60 -21.14 3.24
C MET A 233 -3.97 -21.82 3.25
N TYR A 234 -5.06 -21.09 3.49
CA TYR A 234 -6.42 -21.64 3.40
C TYR A 234 -6.69 -22.22 2.01
N LEU A 235 -6.46 -21.45 0.94
CA LEU A 235 -6.69 -21.89 -0.45
C LEU A 235 -5.93 -23.16 -0.80
N LEU A 236 -4.66 -23.23 -0.42
CA LEU A 236 -3.79 -24.36 -0.75
C LEU A 236 -4.19 -25.61 0.05
N LEU A 237 -4.45 -25.45 1.34
CA LEU A 237 -4.83 -26.56 2.21
C LEU A 237 -6.25 -27.08 1.95
N ASP A 238 -7.19 -26.20 1.58
CA ASP A 238 -8.55 -26.59 1.13
C ASP A 238 -8.49 -27.52 -0.09
N ARG A 239 -7.44 -27.38 -0.90
CA ARG A 239 -7.17 -28.21 -2.09
C ARG A 239 -6.18 -29.33 -1.82
N GLN A 240 -5.99 -29.68 -0.55
CA GLN A 240 -5.17 -30.82 -0.11
C GLN A 240 -3.71 -30.71 -0.54
N VAL A 241 -3.21 -29.51 -0.83
CA VAL A 241 -1.78 -29.30 -1.05
C VAL A 241 -1.03 -29.64 0.25
N PRO A 242 0.05 -30.43 0.21
CA PRO A 242 0.83 -30.75 1.39
C PRO A 242 1.28 -29.48 2.12
N MET A 243 1.23 -29.49 3.46
CA MET A 243 1.43 -28.28 4.27
C MET A 243 2.78 -27.59 4.04
N SER A 244 3.87 -28.36 3.90
CA SER A 244 5.19 -27.79 3.63
C SER A 244 5.30 -27.20 2.23
N GLU A 245 4.66 -27.80 1.23
CA GLU A 245 4.55 -27.23 -0.11
C GLU A 245 3.68 -25.97 -0.11
N ALA A 246 2.57 -25.97 0.61
CA ALA A 246 1.68 -24.83 0.74
C ALA A 246 2.40 -23.61 1.35
N LEU A 247 3.25 -23.82 2.35
CA LEU A 247 4.08 -22.76 2.93
C LEU A 247 5.10 -22.19 1.95
N ARG A 248 5.77 -23.05 1.16
CA ARG A 248 6.72 -22.60 0.12
C ARG A 248 6.04 -21.75 -0.95
N LEU A 249 4.90 -22.23 -1.46
CA LEU A 249 4.10 -21.50 -2.44
C LEU A 249 3.56 -20.19 -1.87
N THR A 250 3.11 -20.21 -0.62
CA THR A 250 2.67 -19.00 0.08
C THR A 250 3.82 -18.03 0.32
N ALA A 251 5.03 -18.50 0.61
CA ALA A 251 6.19 -17.63 0.80
C ALA A 251 6.55 -16.86 -0.47
N ASP A 252 6.50 -17.52 -1.63
CA ASP A 252 6.65 -16.84 -2.92
C ASP A 252 5.50 -15.85 -3.15
N GLY A 253 4.33 -16.20 -2.59
CA GLY A 253 3.08 -15.45 -2.38
C GLY A 253 3.14 -14.11 -1.61
N LEU A 254 4.21 -13.83 -0.88
CA LEU A 254 4.23 -12.72 0.07
C LEU A 254 5.08 -11.53 -0.40
N ARG A 255 4.58 -10.32 -0.09
CA ARG A 255 5.31 -9.07 -0.35
C ARG A 255 6.27 -8.69 0.79
N TRP A 256 5.94 -9.07 2.02
CA TRP A 256 6.80 -8.85 3.17
C TRP A 256 7.90 -9.92 3.19
N SER A 257 9.14 -9.50 2.93
CA SER A 257 10.29 -10.41 2.80
C SER A 257 10.52 -11.27 4.03
N ASP A 258 10.36 -10.68 5.22
CA ASP A 258 10.71 -11.36 6.48
C ASP A 258 9.69 -12.47 6.75
N LEU A 259 8.40 -12.22 6.52
CA LEU A 259 7.37 -13.26 6.60
C LEU A 259 7.53 -14.34 5.53
N ALA A 260 7.99 -13.99 4.33
CA ALA A 260 8.30 -14.97 3.28
C ALA A 260 9.47 -15.87 3.66
N GLU A 261 10.54 -15.32 4.24
CA GLU A 261 11.70 -16.07 4.70
C GLU A 261 11.32 -17.01 5.85
N VAL A 262 10.61 -16.49 6.85
CA VAL A 262 10.09 -17.29 7.97
C VAL A 262 9.16 -18.40 7.48
N SER A 263 8.26 -18.13 6.52
CA SER A 263 7.38 -19.15 5.95
C SER A 263 8.17 -20.28 5.26
N ARG A 264 9.29 -19.96 4.60
CA ARG A 264 10.19 -20.98 4.03
C ARG A 264 10.92 -21.79 5.10
N LEU A 265 11.35 -21.15 6.20
CA LEU A 265 11.94 -21.84 7.34
C LEU A 265 10.93 -22.80 7.99
N CYS A 266 9.69 -22.35 8.23
CA CYS A 266 8.63 -23.21 8.74
C CYS A 266 8.38 -24.43 7.83
N ALA A 267 8.45 -24.26 6.50
CA ALA A 267 8.33 -25.38 5.58
C ALA A 267 9.44 -26.42 5.76
N GLN A 268 10.68 -25.97 5.97
CA GLN A 268 11.82 -26.85 6.23
C GLN A 268 11.71 -27.56 7.58
N GLU A 269 11.26 -26.86 8.63
CA GLU A 269 11.06 -27.46 9.96
C GLU A 269 9.97 -28.54 9.93
N ILE A 270 8.89 -28.32 9.17
CA ILE A 270 7.82 -29.32 9.00
C ILE A 270 8.31 -30.54 8.22
N ASP A 271 9.12 -30.34 7.19
CA ASP A 271 9.75 -31.47 6.47
C ASP A 271 10.69 -32.28 7.38
N GLN A 272 11.23 -31.67 8.44
CA GLN A 272 12.04 -32.32 9.48
C GLN A 272 11.19 -32.97 10.60
N GLY A 273 9.87 -32.91 10.50
CA GLY A 273 8.94 -33.54 11.46
C GLY A 273 8.46 -32.63 12.59
N MET A 274 8.78 -31.34 12.56
CA MET A 274 8.28 -30.38 13.54
C MET A 274 6.80 -30.03 13.29
N GLY A 275 6.03 -29.80 14.36
CA GLY A 275 4.64 -29.34 14.23
C GLY A 275 4.55 -27.89 13.74
N LEU A 276 3.64 -27.60 12.80
CA LEU A 276 3.44 -26.24 12.25
C LEU A 276 3.20 -25.19 13.33
N ALA A 277 2.31 -25.45 14.28
CA ALA A 277 1.98 -24.47 15.32
C ALA A 277 3.22 -24.12 16.17
N GLU A 278 4.02 -25.13 16.51
CA GLU A 278 5.25 -24.96 17.30
C GLU A 278 6.33 -24.20 16.51
N SER A 279 6.49 -24.53 15.22
CA SER A 279 7.37 -23.81 14.30
C SER A 279 6.99 -22.32 14.22
N MET A 280 5.71 -22.01 14.01
CA MET A 280 5.23 -20.62 13.95
C MET A 280 5.43 -19.86 15.27
N ALA A 281 5.34 -20.54 16.42
CA ALA A 281 5.51 -19.92 17.73
C ALA A 281 6.95 -19.44 18.01
N LYS A 282 7.96 -19.99 17.31
CA LYS A 282 9.36 -19.56 17.45
C LYS A 282 9.65 -18.21 16.81
N HIS A 283 8.81 -17.78 15.87
CA HIS A 283 9.08 -16.62 15.02
C HIS A 283 8.25 -15.41 15.43
N PRO A 284 8.88 -14.26 15.75
CA PRO A 284 8.18 -13.05 16.21
C PRO A 284 7.29 -12.40 15.13
N GLU A 285 7.48 -12.76 13.85
CA GLU A 285 6.69 -12.30 12.72
C GLU A 285 5.25 -12.80 12.77
N PHE A 286 5.01 -13.94 13.43
CA PHE A 286 3.68 -14.45 13.71
C PHE A 286 3.18 -13.96 15.08
N PRO A 287 2.09 -13.18 15.13
CA PRO A 287 1.50 -12.77 16.39
C PRO A 287 1.09 -13.99 17.24
N ALA A 288 1.36 -13.93 18.54
CA ALA A 288 1.02 -14.99 19.48
C ALA A 288 -0.48 -15.40 19.46
N SER A 289 -1.35 -14.50 18.98
CA SER A 289 -2.78 -14.79 18.82
C SER A 289 -3.11 -15.87 17.77
N ILE A 290 -2.21 -16.18 16.83
CA ILE A 290 -2.47 -17.18 15.78
C ILE A 290 -2.27 -18.61 16.26
N HIS A 291 -1.33 -18.79 17.19
CA HIS A 291 -0.92 -20.10 17.69
C HIS A 291 -2.11 -20.95 18.17
N PRO A 292 -2.99 -20.48 19.07
CA PRO A 292 -4.12 -21.29 19.54
C PRO A 292 -5.13 -21.60 18.42
N VAL A 293 -5.27 -20.71 17.42
CA VAL A 293 -6.20 -20.90 16.30
C VAL A 293 -5.70 -22.01 15.37
N ILE A 294 -4.42 -21.99 15.01
CA ILE A 294 -3.82 -23.01 14.15
C ILE A 294 -3.68 -24.34 14.89
N ALA A 295 -3.25 -24.33 16.15
CA ALA A 295 -3.11 -25.53 16.96
C ALA A 295 -4.44 -26.27 17.15
N SER A 296 -5.55 -25.56 17.37
CA SER A 296 -6.87 -26.18 17.52
C SER A 296 -7.37 -26.77 16.21
N GLY A 297 -7.18 -26.06 15.09
CA GLY A 297 -7.58 -26.54 13.77
C GLY A 297 -6.79 -27.76 13.29
N ILE A 298 -5.49 -27.82 13.57
CA ILE A 298 -4.68 -29.02 13.30
C ILE A 298 -5.17 -30.22 14.13
N LYS A 299 -5.46 -30.02 15.42
CA LYS A 299 -6.02 -31.08 16.29
C LYS A 299 -7.38 -31.57 15.80
N ALA A 300 -8.19 -30.67 15.26
CA ALA A 300 -9.49 -30.99 14.66
C ALA A 300 -9.38 -31.58 13.24
N GLN A 301 -8.16 -31.77 12.71
CA GLN A 301 -7.89 -32.22 11.34
C GLN A 301 -8.47 -31.29 10.25
N GLN A 302 -8.66 -30.01 10.59
CA GLN A 302 -9.21 -28.99 9.69
C GLN A 302 -8.26 -27.77 9.62
N PRO A 303 -7.02 -27.95 9.13
CA PRO A 303 -6.04 -26.86 9.09
C PRO A 303 -6.47 -25.74 8.12
N SER A 304 -7.20 -26.05 7.05
CA SER A 304 -7.75 -25.05 6.12
C SER A 304 -8.70 -24.08 6.83
N GLU A 305 -9.67 -24.58 7.59
CA GLU A 305 -10.60 -23.73 8.34
C GLU A 305 -9.90 -22.88 9.41
N ALA A 306 -8.85 -23.41 10.03
CA ALA A 306 -8.00 -22.68 10.97
C ALA A 306 -7.39 -21.42 10.33
N PHE A 307 -6.84 -21.58 9.12
CA PHE A 307 -6.27 -20.49 8.36
C PHE A 307 -7.33 -19.50 7.84
N ARG A 308 -8.52 -19.97 7.47
CA ARG A 308 -9.66 -19.10 7.14
C ARG A 308 -10.08 -18.25 8.34
N ALA A 309 -10.17 -18.83 9.53
CA ALA A 309 -10.49 -18.10 10.75
C ALA A 309 -9.39 -17.09 11.12
N ALA A 310 -8.12 -17.46 10.96
CA ALA A 310 -6.99 -16.56 11.16
C ALA A 310 -7.03 -15.35 10.20
N ALA A 311 -7.35 -15.59 8.92
CA ALA A 311 -7.48 -14.53 7.92
C ALA A 311 -8.55 -13.50 8.31
N GLU A 312 -9.72 -13.94 8.76
CA GLU A 312 -10.81 -13.06 9.18
C GLU A 312 -10.46 -12.29 10.48
N MET A 313 -9.80 -12.97 11.43
CA MET A 313 -9.30 -12.31 12.65
C MET A 313 -8.33 -11.18 12.32
N TYR A 314 -7.39 -11.41 11.40
CA TYR A 314 -6.43 -10.39 10.97
C TYR A 314 -7.05 -9.30 10.11
N ARG A 315 -8.03 -9.64 9.26
CA ARG A 315 -8.77 -8.65 8.47
C ARG A 315 -9.47 -7.64 9.37
N ARG A 316 -10.09 -8.10 10.46
CA ARG A 316 -10.70 -7.21 11.46
C ARG A 316 -9.67 -6.28 12.11
N ARG A 317 -8.50 -6.80 12.47
CA ARG A 317 -7.40 -5.99 13.01
C ARG A 317 -6.85 -4.97 12.01
N ALA A 318 -6.75 -5.32 10.74
CA ALA A 318 -6.34 -4.41 9.68
C ALA A 318 -7.37 -3.29 9.42
N GLY A 319 -8.68 -3.57 9.57
CA GLY A 319 -9.75 -2.62 9.27
C GLY A 319 -10.08 -1.61 10.39
N VAL A 320 -9.97 -2.03 11.67
CA VAL A 320 -10.34 -1.21 12.84
C VAL A 320 -9.52 0.08 12.94
N ASP A 321 -8.24 0.03 12.56
CA ASP A 321 -7.34 1.19 12.62
C ASP A 321 -7.65 2.25 11.54
N THR A 322 -8.48 1.97 10.54
CA THR A 322 -8.78 2.96 9.47
C THR A 322 -10.01 3.81 9.78
N VAL A 323 -11.03 3.24 10.41
CA VAL A 323 -12.34 3.90 10.63
C VAL A 323 -12.26 4.98 11.71
N LEU A 324 -11.47 4.78 12.76
CA LEU A 324 -11.34 5.75 13.85
C LEU A 324 -10.71 7.07 13.37
N TRP A 325 -9.71 6.97 12.48
CA TRP A 325 -9.04 8.14 11.92
C TRP A 325 -9.93 8.89 10.94
N GLU A 326 -10.76 8.21 10.16
CA GLU A 326 -11.70 8.85 9.22
C GLU A 326 -12.81 9.67 9.93
N ALA A 327 -13.27 9.22 11.11
CA ALA A 327 -14.37 9.86 11.83
C ALA A 327 -13.93 11.02 12.76
N VAL A 328 -12.79 10.88 13.44
CA VAL A 328 -12.37 11.83 14.49
C VAL A 328 -11.56 13.00 13.94
N LEU A 329 -10.85 12.82 12.82
CA LEU A 329 -10.03 13.87 12.25
C LEU A 329 -10.83 15.12 11.84
N PRO A 330 -11.89 15.03 11.00
CA PRO A 330 -12.60 16.21 10.48
C PRO A 330 -13.03 17.25 11.55
N PRO A 331 -13.66 16.86 12.68
CA PRO A 331 -14.03 17.83 13.71
C PRO A 331 -12.81 18.48 14.38
N ILE A 332 -11.69 17.76 14.52
CA ILE A 332 -10.44 18.36 15.03
C ILE A 332 -9.88 19.41 14.06
N LEU A 333 -10.02 19.25 12.72
CA LEU A 333 -9.62 20.34 11.78
C LEU A 333 -10.36 21.60 12.14
N LEU A 334 -11.68 21.48 12.26
CA LEU A 334 -12.58 22.61 12.27
C LEU A 334 -12.28 23.46 13.51
N VAL A 335 -12.06 22.79 14.65
CA VAL A 335 -11.64 23.44 15.89
C VAL A 335 -10.26 24.09 15.75
N LEU A 336 -9.27 23.40 15.17
CA LEU A 336 -7.91 23.94 15.06
C LEU A 336 -7.82 25.13 14.10
N VAL A 337 -8.52 25.07 12.97
CA VAL A 337 -8.62 26.17 12.01
C VAL A 337 -9.38 27.35 12.61
N ALA A 338 -10.50 27.09 13.29
CA ALA A 338 -11.24 28.13 13.99
C ALA A 338 -10.39 28.81 15.06
N PHE A 339 -9.63 28.04 15.84
CA PHE A 339 -8.69 28.56 16.83
C PHE A 339 -7.59 29.40 16.17
N GLY A 340 -6.99 28.89 15.10
CA GLY A 340 -5.95 29.58 14.35
C GLY A 340 -6.38 30.91 13.75
N VAL A 341 -7.55 30.95 13.10
CA VAL A 341 -8.14 32.18 12.55
C VAL A 341 -8.49 33.16 13.67
N SER A 342 -9.07 32.67 14.77
CA SER A 342 -9.38 33.52 15.93
C SER A 342 -8.13 34.12 16.55
N PHE A 343 -7.06 33.31 16.67
CA PHE A 343 -5.76 33.77 17.14
C PHE A 343 -5.17 34.84 16.21
N LEU A 344 -5.24 34.64 14.90
CA LEU A 344 -4.79 35.63 13.92
C LEU A 344 -5.57 36.95 14.07
N LEU A 345 -6.90 36.89 14.20
CA LEU A 345 -7.74 38.08 14.40
C LEU A 345 -7.34 38.83 15.68
N VAL A 346 -7.20 38.14 16.82
CA VAL A 346 -6.78 38.79 18.06
C VAL A 346 -5.38 39.40 17.92
N ALA A 347 -4.44 38.68 17.32
CA ALA A 347 -3.09 39.17 17.09
C ALA A 347 -3.04 40.42 16.18
N MET A 348 -3.99 40.56 15.24
CA MET A 348 -4.10 41.74 14.36
C MET A 348 -4.84 42.92 15.01
N PHE A 349 -5.96 42.66 15.69
CA PHE A 349 -6.83 43.71 16.19
C PHE A 349 -6.38 44.27 17.54
N LEU A 350 -5.77 43.44 18.40
CA LEU A 350 -5.33 43.89 19.73
C LEU A 350 -4.27 45.00 19.67
N PRO A 351 -3.24 44.94 18.80
CA PRO A 351 -2.29 46.02 18.63
C PRO A 351 -2.96 47.29 18.06
N LEU A 352 -3.85 47.14 17.08
CA LEU A 352 -4.58 48.27 16.50
C LEU A 352 -5.39 49.04 17.57
N ILE A 353 -6.12 48.32 18.42
CA ILE A 353 -6.91 48.91 19.51
C ILE A 353 -5.98 49.64 20.50
N LYS A 354 -4.86 49.02 20.88
CA LYS A 354 -3.88 49.63 21.79
C LYS A 354 -3.25 50.91 21.22
N LEU A 355 -2.94 50.93 19.93
CA LEU A 355 -2.39 52.09 19.23
C LEU A 355 -3.39 53.25 19.17
N ILE A 356 -4.66 52.96 18.85
CA ILE A 356 -5.74 53.95 18.86
C ILE A 356 -5.92 54.52 20.27
N SER A 357 -5.96 53.67 21.32
CA SER A 357 -6.11 54.11 22.71
C SER A 357 -4.89 54.87 23.27
N ALA A 358 -3.73 54.76 22.65
CA ALA A 358 -2.53 55.51 23.04
C ALA A 358 -2.45 56.87 22.33
N LEU A 359 -3.14 57.03 21.19
CA LEU A 359 -3.21 58.24 20.39
C LEU A 359 -4.44 59.11 20.67
N THR A 360 -5.40 58.59 21.45
CA THR A 360 -6.59 59.31 21.95
C THR A 360 -6.43 59.52 23.45
#